data_AF-A0A955W2T9-F1
#
_entry.id   AF-A0A955W2T9-F1
#
_cell.length_a   1.000
_cell.length_b   1.000
_cell.length_c   1.000
_cell.angle_alpha   90.00
_cell.angle_beta   90.00
_cell.angle_gamma   90.00
#
_symmetry.space_group_name_H-M   'P 1'
#
loop_
_entity.id
_entity.type
_entity.pdbx_description
1 polymer ?
#
loop_
_entity_poly.entity_id
_entity_poly.type
_entity_poly.pdbx_seq_one_letter_code
_entity_poly.pdbx_strand_id
1 'polypeptide(L)'
;MDRARLQRFVDAKHQTFRWHHPDEMHAYSAVETTDEGLLWYTWSNGGEQHGEGDRLLQSYADFASNGPARPLPEQTAAALRRAIAELGLAAPVGAAATRANR
;
A
#
# COMPACT_ATOMS: atom_id res chain seq x y z
N MET A 1 -0.39 1.14 -27.46
CA MET A 1 -0.78 1.33 -26.03
C MET A 1 -1.79 0.24 -25.70
N ASP A 2 -1.49 -0.63 -24.74
CA ASP A 2 -2.34 -1.78 -24.41
C ASP A 2 -3.55 -1.32 -23.57
N ARG A 3 -4.75 -1.42 -24.16
CA ARG A 3 -5.99 -0.97 -23.54
C ARG A 3 -6.39 -1.82 -22.34
N ALA A 4 -6.06 -3.11 -22.32
CA ALA A 4 -6.31 -3.99 -21.19
C ALA A 4 -5.36 -3.68 -20.03
N ARG A 5 -4.10 -3.34 -20.32
CA ARG A 5 -3.15 -2.85 -19.32
C ARG A 5 -3.56 -1.50 -18.75
N LEU A 6 -4.04 -0.58 -19.60
CA LEU A 6 -4.58 0.70 -19.15
C LEU A 6 -5.84 0.52 -18.31
N GLN A 7 -6.75 -0.36 -18.72
CA GLN A 7 -7.96 -0.65 -17.97
C GLN A 7 -7.63 -1.27 -16.61
N ARG A 8 -6.67 -2.22 -16.54
CA ARG A 8 -6.18 -2.75 -15.26
C ARG A 8 -5.51 -1.69 -14.39
N PHE A 9 -4.82 -0.71 -14.97
CA PHE A 9 -4.25 0.40 -14.23
C PHE A 9 -5.32 1.38 -13.72
N VAL A 10 -6.36 1.63 -14.51
CA VAL A 10 -7.53 2.43 -14.12
C VAL A 10 -8.38 1.70 -13.07
N ASP A 11 -8.49 0.37 -13.17
CA ASP A 11 -9.21 -0.49 -12.24
C ASP A 11 -8.35 -0.90 -11.03
N ALA A 12 -7.03 -0.67 -11.10
CA ALA A 12 -6.12 -0.93 -9.99
C ALA A 12 -6.46 0.05 -8.87
N LYS A 13 -7.22 -0.45 -7.91
CA LYS A 13 -7.52 0.19 -6.63
C LYS A 13 -6.27 0.41 -5.75
N HIS A 14 -5.10 0.03 -6.25
CA HIS A 14 -3.84 0.11 -5.55
C HIS A 14 -3.38 1.56 -5.45
N GLN A 15 -3.02 1.96 -4.23
CA GLN A 15 -2.62 3.32 -3.89
C GLN A 15 -1.21 3.32 -3.33
N THR A 16 -0.44 4.32 -3.74
CA THR A 16 0.86 4.64 -3.15
C THR A 16 0.70 5.80 -2.19
N PHE A 17 1.14 5.60 -0.94
CA PHE A 17 1.22 6.63 0.08
C PHE A 17 2.68 7.00 0.29
N ARG A 18 3.00 8.29 0.29
CA ARG A 18 4.37 8.80 0.44
C ARG A 18 4.41 9.89 1.50
N TRP A 19 5.46 9.91 2.30
CA TRP A 19 5.72 10.97 3.28
C TRP A 19 7.20 11.21 3.44
N HIS A 20 7.55 12.44 3.79
CA HIS A 20 8.94 12.80 4.07
C HIS A 20 9.41 12.14 5.35
N HIS A 21 10.68 11.73 5.35
CA HIS A 21 11.39 11.54 6.60
C HIS A 21 11.64 12.91 7.24
N PRO A 22 11.38 13.08 8.55
CA PRO A 22 11.59 14.36 9.23
C PRO A 22 13.06 14.80 9.19
N ASP A 23 13.99 13.85 9.06
CA ASP A 23 15.43 14.08 9.14
C ASP A 23 16.12 14.13 7.76
N GLU A 24 15.41 13.85 6.66
CA GLU A 24 16.00 13.76 5.32
C GLU A 24 15.18 14.53 4.27
N MET A 25 15.71 15.69 3.83
CA MET A 25 15.04 16.57 2.86
C MET A 25 14.82 15.95 1.47
N HIS A 26 15.60 14.93 1.11
CA HIS A 26 15.59 14.34 -0.25
C HIS A 26 15.10 12.89 -0.30
N ALA A 27 14.69 12.34 0.84
CA ALA A 27 14.19 10.98 0.96
C ALA A 27 12.75 10.94 1.45
N TYR A 28 12.03 9.95 0.96
CA TYR A 28 10.64 9.68 1.31
C TYR A 28 10.53 8.23 1.73
N SER A 29 9.70 7.99 2.74
CA SER A 29 9.15 6.65 2.95
C SER A 29 7.87 6.51 2.14
N ALA A 30 7.64 5.32 1.63
CA ALA A 30 6.46 4.99 0.87
C ALA A 30 5.92 3.61 1.24
N VAL A 31 4.61 3.47 1.08
CA VAL A 31 3.94 2.18 1.07
C VAL A 31 2.97 2.13 -0.10
N GLU A 32 3.00 1.02 -0.83
CA GLU A 32 2.10 0.74 -1.94
C GLU A 32 1.25 -0.47 -1.58
N THR A 33 -0.07 -0.34 -1.70
CA THR A 33 -0.95 -1.51 -1.67
C THR A 33 -0.77 -2.28 -2.97
N THR A 34 -0.62 -3.59 -2.90
CA THR A 34 -0.49 -4.48 -4.06
C THR A 34 -1.44 -5.67 -3.89
N ASP A 35 -1.49 -6.54 -4.90
CA ASP A 35 -2.24 -7.80 -4.79
C ASP A 35 -1.64 -8.73 -3.74
N GLU A 36 -0.34 -8.61 -3.46
CA GLU A 36 0.41 -9.48 -2.54
C GLU A 36 0.45 -8.93 -1.10
N GLY A 37 0.18 -7.64 -0.90
CA GLY A 37 0.24 -7.01 0.41
C GLY A 37 0.56 -5.52 0.35
N LEU A 38 1.37 -5.08 1.29
CA LEU A 38 1.88 -3.72 1.41
C LEU A 38 3.38 -3.72 1.11
N LEU A 39 3.77 -3.10 0.01
CA LEU A 39 5.17 -2.92 -0.36
C LEU A 39 5.69 -1.61 0.25
N TRP A 40 6.55 -1.73 1.25
CA TRP A 40 7.23 -0.62 1.92
C TRP A 40 8.58 -0.38 1.28
N TYR A 41 8.95 0.87 1.03
CA TYR A 41 10.25 1.24 0.47
C TYR A 41 10.63 2.66 0.82
N THR A 42 11.91 2.97 0.67
CA THR A 42 12.41 4.35 0.65
C THR A 42 12.59 4.79 -0.80
N TRP A 43 12.43 6.08 -1.05
CA TRP A 43 12.74 6.68 -2.34
C TRP A 43 13.55 7.95 -2.12
N SER A 44 14.73 8.03 -2.73
CA SER A 44 15.56 9.24 -2.69
C SER A 44 15.73 9.84 -4.07
N ASN A 45 15.61 11.16 -4.14
CA ASN A 45 15.90 11.94 -5.35
C ASN A 45 17.29 12.58 -5.33
N GLY A 46 18.11 12.36 -4.28
CA GLY A 46 19.42 13.00 -4.11
C GLY A 46 20.55 12.02 -3.79
N GLY A 47 21.79 12.39 -4.15
CA GLY A 47 23.02 11.65 -3.83
C GLY A 47 23.28 10.41 -4.71
N GLU A 48 24.12 9.50 -4.21
CA GLU A 48 24.50 8.24 -4.89
C GLU A 48 23.40 7.17 -4.87
N GLN A 49 22.45 7.27 -3.93
CA GLN A 49 21.27 6.41 -3.87
C GLN A 49 20.09 7.11 -4.54
N HIS A 50 20.06 7.06 -5.87
CA HIS A 50 18.95 7.57 -6.66
C HIS A 50 17.92 6.45 -6.89
N GLY A 51 16.66 6.71 -6.53
CA GLY A 51 15.54 5.79 -6.76
C GLY A 51 15.14 5.01 -5.51
N GLU A 52 14.58 3.82 -5.75
CA GLU A 52 13.95 3.00 -4.72
C GLU A 52 14.96 2.14 -3.95
N GLY A 53 14.85 2.16 -2.62
CA GLY A 53 15.67 1.37 -1.70
C GLY A 53 14.83 0.61 -0.67
N ASP A 54 15.48 -0.34 0.01
CA ASP A 54 14.98 -1.01 1.21
C ASP A 54 13.55 -1.56 1.07
N ARG A 55 13.29 -2.35 0.04
CA ARG A 55 11.98 -2.99 -0.17
C ARG A 55 11.65 -3.98 0.93
N LEU A 56 10.45 -3.89 1.47
CA LEU A 56 9.88 -4.85 2.41
C LEU A 56 8.41 -5.10 2.06
N LEU A 57 8.06 -6.35 1.78
CA LEU A 57 6.67 -6.75 1.58
C LEU A 57 6.08 -7.20 2.93
N GLN A 58 4.96 -6.60 3.32
CA GLN A 58 4.18 -6.98 4.50
C GLN A 58 2.81 -7.49 4.05
N SER A 59 2.37 -8.65 4.55
CA SER A 59 1.02 -9.13 4.23
C SER A 59 -0.06 -8.26 4.88
N TYR A 60 -1.26 -8.22 4.30
CA TYR A 60 -2.40 -7.53 4.92
C TYR A 60 -2.77 -8.13 6.30
N ALA A 61 -2.58 -9.44 6.49
CA ALA A 61 -2.84 -10.12 7.76
C ALA A 61 -1.85 -9.68 8.85
N ASP A 62 -0.57 -9.56 8.51
CA ASP A 62 0.45 -9.05 9.43
C ASP A 62 0.21 -7.58 9.77
N PHE A 63 -0.18 -6.77 8.77
CA PHE A 63 -0.54 -5.38 9.00
C PHE A 63 -1.73 -5.25 9.96
N ALA A 64 -2.75 -6.10 9.81
CA ALA A 64 -3.92 -6.10 10.68
C ALA A 64 -3.59 -6.54 12.12
N SER A 65 -2.67 -7.50 12.27
CA SER A 65 -2.36 -8.12 13.57
C SER A 65 -1.28 -7.35 14.34
N ASN A 66 -0.22 -6.96 13.65
CA ASN A 66 1.00 -6.38 14.23
C ASN A 66 1.13 -4.88 13.94
N GLY A 67 0.26 -4.33 13.09
CA GLY A 67 0.35 -2.95 12.65
C GLY A 67 1.39 -2.75 11.53
N PRO A 68 1.75 -1.49 11.23
CA PRO A 68 2.63 -1.15 10.11
C PRO A 68 4.06 -1.66 10.33
N ALA A 69 4.69 -2.17 9.26
CA ALA A 69 6.08 -2.61 9.31
C ALA A 69 7.08 -1.45 9.52
N ARG A 70 6.66 -0.20 9.24
CA ARG A 70 7.48 1.01 9.43
C ARG A 70 6.68 2.11 10.10
N PRO A 71 7.35 3.05 10.81
CA PRO A 71 6.70 4.25 11.29
C PRO A 71 6.04 5.01 10.14
N LEU A 72 4.77 5.33 10.29
CA LEU A 72 4.05 6.18 9.35
C LEU A 72 3.27 7.27 10.09
N PRO A 73 3.07 8.43 9.46
CA PRO A 73 2.24 9.49 10.01
C PRO A 73 0.82 9.01 10.26
N GLU A 74 0.18 9.50 11.32
CA GLU A 74 -1.16 9.09 11.71
C GLU A 74 -2.19 9.29 10.59
N GLN A 75 -2.11 10.42 9.88
CA GLN A 75 -2.98 10.71 8.74
C GLN A 75 -2.80 9.69 7.61
N THR A 76 -1.56 9.31 7.32
CA THR A 76 -1.23 8.29 6.33
C THR A 76 -1.73 6.91 6.78
N ALA A 77 -1.64 6.59 8.08
CA ALA A 77 -2.17 5.34 8.62
C ALA A 77 -3.68 5.23 8.46
N ALA A 78 -4.40 6.32 8.73
CA ALA A 78 -5.85 6.38 8.55
C ALA A 78 -6.24 6.20 7.07
N ALA A 79 -5.53 6.88 6.16
CA ALA A 79 -5.78 6.77 4.72
C ALA A 79 -5.47 5.38 4.18
N LEU A 80 -4.34 4.78 4.58
CA LEU A 80 -3.95 3.43 4.20
C LEU A 80 -4.99 2.39 4.65
N ARG A 81 -5.45 2.46 5.91
CA ARG A 81 -6.49 1.55 6.41
C ARG A 81 -7.79 1.65 5.62
N ARG A 82 -8.19 2.86 5.21
CA ARG A 82 -9.37 3.07 4.35
C ARG A 82 -9.18 2.44 2.98
N ALA A 83 -8.04 2.65 2.34
CA ALA A 83 -7.74 2.05 1.04
C ALA A 83 -7.75 0.51 1.11
N ILE A 84 -7.19 -0.08 2.16
CA ILE A 84 -7.22 -1.53 2.37
C ILE A 84 -8.67 -2.04 2.54
N ALA A 85 -9.52 -1.30 3.25
CA ALA A 85 -10.93 -1.64 3.40
C ALA A 85 -11.69 -1.58 2.05
N GLU A 86 -11.39 -0.59 1.21
CA GLU A 86 -12.00 -0.42 -0.14
C GLU A 86 -11.54 -1.49 -1.15
N LEU A 87 -10.35 -2.05 -0.93
CA LEU A 87 -9.86 -3.22 -1.66
C LEU A 87 -10.64 -4.50 -1.29
N GLY A 88 -11.36 -4.53 -0.16
CA GLY A 88 -12.06 -5.71 0.32
C GLY A 88 -11.12 -6.81 0.84
N LEU A 89 -9.84 -6.49 1.05
CA LEU A 89 -8.79 -7.43 1.46
C LEU A 89 -8.66 -7.56 2.99
N ALA A 90 -9.47 -6.80 3.75
CA ALA A 90 -9.54 -6.81 5.21
C ALA A 90 -10.81 -7.49 5.77
N ALA A 91 -11.38 -8.47 5.06
CA ALA A 91 -12.39 -9.33 5.67
C ALA A 91 -11.71 -10.55 6.33
N PRO A 92 -11.89 -10.81 7.64
CA PRO A 92 -11.53 -12.09 8.20
C PRO A 92 -12.31 -13.21 7.49
N VAL A 93 -11.66 -14.34 7.30
CA VAL A 93 -12.24 -15.61 6.82
C VAL A 93 -13.55 -15.87 7.59
N GLY A 94 -14.71 -15.65 6.96
CA GLY A 94 -15.98 -15.87 7.67
C GLY A 94 -17.27 -15.25 7.14
N ALA A 95 -17.28 -14.49 6.04
CA ALA A 95 -18.53 -14.03 5.44
C ALA A 95 -18.70 -14.57 4.02
N ALA A 96 -19.21 -15.80 3.94
CA ALA A 96 -19.85 -16.28 2.73
C ALA A 96 -21.05 -15.38 2.42
N ALA A 97 -20.84 -14.32 1.65
CA ALA A 97 -21.93 -13.61 0.99
C ALA A 97 -22.36 -14.45 -0.21
N THR A 98 -23.18 -15.45 0.08
CA THR A 98 -24.08 -16.08 -0.89
C THR A 98 -24.90 -14.98 -1.55
N ARG A 99 -24.47 -14.49 -2.72
CA ARG A 99 -25.39 -13.84 -3.66
C ARG A 99 -26.21 -14.93 -4.32
N ALA A 100 -27.26 -15.34 -3.62
CA ALA A 100 -28.38 -16.05 -4.20
C ALA A 100 -29.56 -15.09 -4.37
N ASN A 101 -30.15 -15.13 -5.56
CA ASN A 101 -31.48 -14.64 -5.95
C ASN A 101 -31.74 -13.12 -5.86
N ARG A 102 -32.43 -12.51 -6.82
CA ARG A 102 -33.39 -13.03 -7.81
C ARG A 102 -33.52 -12.02 -8.95
#